data_AF-B8C0H6-F1
#
_entry.id   AF-B8C0H6-F1
#
_cell.length_a   1.000
_cell.length_b   1.000
_cell.length_c   1.000
_cell.angle_alpha   90.00
_cell.angle_beta   90.00
_cell.angle_gamma   90.00
#
_symmetry.space_group_name_H-M   'P 1'
#
loop_
_entity.id
_entity.type
_entity.pdbx_description
1 polymer ?
#
loop_
_entity_poly.entity_id
_entity_poly.type
_entity_poly.pdbx_seq_one_letter_code
_entity_poly.pdbx_strand_id
1 'polypeptide(L)'
;MNDLSPYELARLERIKRNEERLRSLGLMKDGQSALSSSAKPKTASKSGGGGLGDALTRRKKQKAAPSVPTRSSKRLKALSDYENRSGVADAVHLDGESANEAADDEQVDEDDEKIDYTRMPTEPEDLDDDEFQVYVSLRAWRLQRKNELEVEPYKICQNRTLCELIRKRRNDSQFASSDSVHDDSSNDEAVESDLLSVWGIGPSKAAKGGFGWEMLGVLGSEESAVFLARSRKNNDDDTTTE
;
A
#
# COMPACT_ATOMS: atom_id res chain seq x y z
N MET A 1 32.51 28.01 -18.89
CA MET A 1 31.13 28.52 -18.74
C MET A 1 30.28 27.32 -18.36
N ASN A 2 29.50 27.38 -17.29
CA ASN A 2 28.94 26.19 -16.65
C ASN A 2 27.90 25.50 -17.54
N ASP A 3 28.28 24.35 -18.10
CA ASP A 3 27.37 23.41 -18.76
C ASP A 3 26.57 22.65 -17.70
N LEU A 4 25.63 23.34 -17.03
CA LEU A 4 24.67 22.66 -16.17
C LEU A 4 23.74 21.81 -17.03
N SER A 5 23.52 20.56 -16.62
CA SER A 5 22.58 19.66 -17.29
C SER A 5 21.16 20.27 -17.30
N PRO A 6 20.32 19.99 -18.32
CA PRO A 6 18.91 20.42 -18.33
C PRO A 6 18.17 20.09 -17.02
N TYR A 7 18.53 18.97 -16.39
CA TYR A 7 18.00 18.58 -15.09
C TYR A 7 18.41 19.53 -13.96
N GLU A 8 19.68 19.96 -13.94
CA GLU A 8 20.20 20.86 -12.91
C GLU A 8 19.57 22.25 -13.00
N LEU A 9 19.32 22.74 -14.22
CA LEU A 9 18.58 23.98 -14.46
C LEU A 9 17.15 23.89 -13.90
N ALA A 10 16.42 22.83 -14.24
CA ALA A 10 15.07 22.61 -13.73
C ALA A 10 15.04 22.47 -12.19
N ARG A 11 16.06 21.85 -11.61
CA ARG A 11 16.22 21.71 -10.16
C ARG A 11 16.47 23.07 -9.49
N LEU A 12 17.36 23.89 -10.05
CA LEU A 12 17.65 25.23 -9.55
C LEU A 12 16.43 26.16 -9.65
N GLU A 13 15.64 26.03 -10.72
CA GLU A 13 14.40 26.79 -10.87
C GLU A 13 13.37 26.43 -9.78
N ARG A 14 13.21 25.13 -9.46
CA ARG A 14 12.35 24.70 -8.36
C ARG A 14 12.84 25.21 -7.01
N ILE A 15 14.15 25.17 -6.76
CA ILE A 15 14.74 25.71 -5.53
C ILE A 15 14.40 27.20 -5.41
N LYS A 16 14.63 27.97 -6.48
CA LYS A 16 14.34 29.41 -6.50
C LYS A 16 12.86 29.72 -6.24
N ARG A 17 11.94 28.98 -6.85
CA ARG A 17 10.49 29.13 -6.64
C ARG A 17 10.09 28.84 -5.20
N ASN A 18 10.68 27.80 -4.60
CA ASN A 18 10.41 27.44 -3.21
C ASN A 18 10.97 28.48 -2.24
N GLU A 19 12.17 28.99 -2.49
CA GLU A 19 12.77 30.07 -1.68
C GLU A 19 11.91 31.34 -1.71
N GLU A 20 11.39 31.71 -2.88
CA GLU A 20 10.50 32.86 -3.01
C GLU A 20 9.17 32.68 -2.26
N ARG A 21 8.57 31.48 -2.34
CA ARG A 21 7.36 31.14 -1.58
C ARG A 21 7.59 31.14 -0.07
N LEU A 22 8.76 30.67 0.37
CA LEU A 22 9.12 30.71 1.79
C LEU A 22 9.40 32.13 2.27
N ARG A 23 9.98 32.99 1.41
CA ARG A 23 10.17 34.41 1.69
C ARG A 23 8.83 35.15 1.80
N SER A 24 7.88 34.89 0.90
CA SER A 24 6.55 35.54 0.95
C SER A 24 5.74 35.14 2.18
N LEU A 25 5.97 33.93 2.70
CA LEU A 25 5.36 33.45 3.95
C LEU A 25 6.10 33.92 5.22
N GLY A 26 7.21 34.67 5.09
CA GLY A 26 8.02 35.11 6.22
C GLY A 26 8.78 33.99 6.94
N LEU A 27 8.90 32.81 6.31
CA LEU A 27 9.57 31.62 6.86
C LEU A 27 11.08 31.60 6.57
N MET A 28 11.55 32.44 5.63
CA MET A 28 12.98 32.65 5.39
C MET A 28 13.38 34.06 5.82
N LYS A 29 14.40 34.15 6.70
CA LYS A 29 15.10 35.39 7.00
C LYS A 29 16.19 35.60 5.96
N ASP A 30 16.28 36.81 5.41
CA ASP A 30 17.36 37.19 4.51
C ASP A 30 18.70 36.98 5.24
N GLY A 31 19.49 35.99 4.79
CA GLY A 31 20.82 35.69 5.35
C GLY A 31 21.06 34.26 5.87
N GLN A 32 20.08 33.34 5.81
CA GLN A 32 20.30 31.93 6.20
C GLN A 32 20.67 30.98 5.04
N SER A 33 21.22 31.51 3.94
CA SER A 33 21.82 30.67 2.91
C SER A 33 23.31 30.48 3.20
N ALA A 34 23.68 29.22 3.48
CA ALA A 34 25.02 28.67 3.67
C ALA A 34 25.62 28.75 5.08
N LEU A 35 25.91 27.56 5.62
CA LEU A 35 26.72 27.25 6.82
C LEU A 35 25.98 27.22 8.17
N SER A 36 25.33 26.09 8.49
CA SER A 36 25.24 25.63 9.89
C SER A 36 25.33 24.11 9.98
N SER A 37 26.55 23.61 9.88
CA SER A 37 26.97 22.40 10.60
C SER A 37 27.48 22.83 11.99
N SER A 38 27.18 22.04 13.02
CA SER A 38 27.73 22.10 14.39
C SER A 38 27.27 23.21 15.34
N ALA A 39 26.50 22.85 16.38
CA ALA A 39 26.93 22.96 17.78
C ALA A 39 25.85 22.45 18.76
N LYS A 40 26.14 21.33 19.46
CA LYS A 40 25.44 20.92 20.69
C LYS A 40 26.00 21.72 21.88
N PRO A 41 25.19 22.15 22.85
CA PRO A 41 25.70 22.73 24.10
C PRO A 41 26.24 21.65 25.04
N LYS A 42 27.43 21.91 25.60
CA LYS A 42 28.13 21.09 26.60
C LYS A 42 27.64 21.44 28.01
N THR A 43 27.31 20.44 28.83
CA THR A 43 27.31 20.53 30.29
C THR A 43 28.24 19.45 30.85
N ALA A 44 29.08 19.83 31.80
CA ALA A 44 30.25 19.09 32.25
C ALA A 44 30.04 18.40 33.62
N SER A 45 30.99 17.51 33.93
CA SER A 45 31.28 16.80 35.20
C SER A 45 30.54 15.46 35.39
N LYS A 46 31.12 14.37 35.92
CA LYS A 46 32.43 14.15 36.57
C LYS A 46 32.72 12.62 36.62
N SER A 47 34.01 12.27 36.49
CA SER A 47 34.75 11.14 37.10
C SER A 47 34.29 9.67 36.97
N GLY A 48 35.21 8.83 36.46
CA GLY A 48 35.69 7.67 37.24
C GLY A 48 35.86 6.32 36.51
N GLY A 49 37.11 5.89 36.31
CA GLY A 49 37.56 4.49 36.10
C GLY A 49 37.35 3.95 34.67
N GLY A 50 38.34 3.47 33.93
CA GLY A 50 39.50 2.67 34.32
C GLY A 50 39.31 1.26 33.75
N GLY A 51 39.94 0.94 32.61
CA GLY A 51 39.84 -0.40 32.02
C GLY A 51 40.45 -0.48 30.62
N LEU A 52 41.64 -1.07 30.57
CA LEU A 52 42.44 -1.39 29.38
C LEU A 52 41.86 -2.61 28.64
N GLY A 53 42.07 -2.67 27.32
CA GLY A 53 42.05 -3.94 26.57
C GLY A 53 41.60 -3.83 25.11
N ASP A 54 42.57 -3.87 24.20
CA ASP A 54 42.62 -4.63 22.94
C ASP A 54 41.42 -4.58 21.96
N ALA A 55 41.54 -4.08 20.74
CA ALA A 55 42.35 -4.53 19.58
C ALA A 55 41.43 -5.13 18.50
N LEU A 56 41.62 -4.67 17.24
CA LEU A 56 41.31 -5.37 15.98
C LEU A 56 39.79 -5.55 15.66
N THR A 57 39.22 -5.11 14.54
CA THR A 57 39.65 -5.17 13.15
C THR A 57 38.81 -4.23 12.27
N ARG A 58 39.48 -3.49 11.38
CA ARG A 58 38.87 -2.79 10.24
C ARG A 58 38.43 -3.82 9.19
N ARG A 59 37.13 -4.00 8.95
CA ARG A 59 36.64 -4.62 7.71
C ARG A 59 36.09 -3.55 6.76
N LYS A 60 36.89 -3.31 5.71
CA LYS A 60 36.63 -2.46 4.56
C LYS A 60 35.53 -3.14 3.72
N LYS A 61 34.27 -2.72 3.88
CA LYS A 61 33.14 -3.21 3.06
C LYS A 61 33.16 -2.48 1.71
N GLN A 62 33.41 -3.24 0.64
CA GLN A 62 33.40 -2.76 -0.73
C GLN A 62 32.01 -2.21 -1.11
N LYS A 63 31.99 -1.12 -1.86
CA LYS A 63 30.79 -0.51 -2.43
C LYS A 63 30.27 -1.42 -3.55
N ALA A 64 29.16 -2.12 -3.31
CA ALA A 64 28.36 -2.69 -4.38
C ALA A 64 27.50 -1.58 -5.01
N ALA A 65 27.34 -1.61 -6.34
CA ALA A 65 26.47 -0.71 -7.08
C ALA A 65 25.01 -0.81 -6.59
N PRO A 66 24.19 0.25 -6.74
CA PRO A 66 22.77 0.19 -6.41
C PRO A 66 22.06 -0.75 -7.38
N SER A 67 21.83 -2.00 -6.97
CA SER A 67 20.88 -2.87 -7.66
C SER A 67 19.48 -2.35 -7.32
N VAL A 68 18.69 -2.09 -8.36
CA VAL A 68 17.30 -1.68 -8.27
C VAL A 68 16.53 -2.76 -7.50
N PRO A 69 15.71 -2.43 -6.49
CA PRO A 69 14.85 -3.40 -5.83
C PRO A 69 13.76 -3.84 -6.80
N THR A 70 13.96 -4.95 -7.51
CA THR A 70 12.86 -5.61 -8.23
C THR A 70 12.05 -6.42 -7.22
N ARG A 71 11.05 -5.76 -6.63
CA ARG A 71 9.98 -6.41 -5.87
C ARG A 71 9.06 -7.14 -6.86
N SER A 72 9.53 -8.28 -7.34
CA SER A 72 8.73 -9.23 -8.11
C SER A 72 7.87 -10.03 -7.14
N SER A 73 6.55 -9.79 -7.14
CA SER A 73 5.58 -10.57 -6.38
C SER A 73 5.26 -11.87 -7.13
N LYS A 74 5.37 -13.03 -6.45
CA LYS A 74 5.01 -14.36 -7.00
C LYS A 74 3.65 -14.39 -7.72
N ARG A 75 2.64 -13.67 -7.21
CA ARG A 75 1.28 -13.58 -7.79
C ARG A 75 1.24 -13.01 -9.22
N LEU A 76 2.17 -12.14 -9.62
CA LEU A 76 2.20 -11.59 -10.99
C LEU A 76 2.86 -12.54 -12.00
N LYS A 77 3.60 -13.56 -11.53
CA LYS A 77 4.30 -14.50 -12.40
C LYS A 77 3.38 -15.62 -12.91
N ALA A 78 2.35 -15.98 -12.14
CA ALA A 78 1.36 -16.98 -12.55
C ALA A 78 0.51 -16.51 -13.76
N LEU A 79 0.28 -15.19 -13.91
CA LEU A 79 -0.46 -14.65 -15.04
C LEU A 79 0.38 -14.57 -16.34
N SER A 80 1.70 -14.36 -16.25
CA SER A 80 2.56 -14.32 -17.44
C SER A 80 2.77 -15.70 -18.08
N ASP A 81 2.65 -16.77 -17.30
CA ASP A 81 2.84 -18.14 -17.79
C ASP A 81 1.58 -18.66 -18.53
N TYR A 82 0.41 -18.04 -18.33
CA TYR A 82 -0.85 -18.43 -18.99
C TYR A 82 -1.01 -17.80 -20.38
N GLU A 83 -0.51 -16.57 -20.60
CA GLU A 83 -0.61 -15.89 -21.90
C GLU A 83 0.31 -16.47 -22.99
N ASN A 84 1.33 -17.25 -22.62
CA ASN A 84 2.29 -17.82 -23.58
C ASN A 84 1.97 -19.26 -24.04
N ARG A 85 0.83 -19.83 -23.62
CA ARG A 85 0.38 -21.18 -24.03
C ARG A 85 -0.82 -21.21 -24.98
N SER A 86 -1.43 -20.07 -25.32
CA SER A 86 -2.60 -19.98 -26.21
C SER A 86 -2.28 -19.51 -27.64
N GLY A 87 -1.05 -19.68 -28.10
CA GLY A 87 -0.64 -19.33 -29.45
C GLY A 87 0.10 -20.47 -30.13
N VAL A 88 -0.32 -20.80 -31.35
CA VAL A 88 0.28 -21.72 -32.34
C VAL A 88 -0.29 -23.14 -32.32
N ALA A 89 -1.36 -23.29 -33.12
CA ALA A 89 -1.61 -24.51 -33.83
C ALA A 89 -0.56 -24.70 -34.94
N ASP A 90 -0.24 -25.97 -35.21
CA ASP A 90 0.33 -26.49 -36.46
C ASP A 90 1.86 -26.41 -36.64
N ALA A 91 2.56 -27.50 -36.27
CA ALA A 91 3.63 -28.12 -37.05
C ALA A 91 4.25 -29.36 -36.33
N VAL A 92 3.94 -30.54 -36.90
CA VAL A 92 4.75 -31.76 -37.06
C VAL A 92 6.12 -31.94 -36.35
N HIS A 93 6.19 -33.04 -35.57
CA HIS A 93 7.18 -34.13 -35.54
C HIS A 93 8.69 -33.82 -35.45
N LEU A 94 9.36 -34.35 -34.41
CA LEU A 94 10.62 -35.13 -34.51
C LEU A 94 10.99 -35.76 -33.15
N ASP A 95 11.36 -37.04 -33.21
CA ASP A 95 11.85 -37.89 -32.12
C ASP A 95 13.09 -37.31 -31.40
N GLY A 96 13.14 -37.52 -30.08
CA GLY A 96 14.30 -37.19 -29.26
C GLY A 96 14.21 -37.78 -27.86
N GLU A 97 14.85 -38.93 -27.67
CA GLU A 97 15.16 -39.54 -26.38
C GLU A 97 15.74 -38.53 -25.38
N SER A 98 15.16 -38.47 -24.18
CA SER A 98 15.87 -38.07 -22.97
C SER A 98 15.22 -38.68 -21.75
N ALA A 99 15.92 -39.65 -21.19
CA ALA A 99 15.74 -40.07 -19.82
C ALA A 99 15.99 -38.87 -18.90
N ASN A 100 15.01 -38.52 -18.06
CA ASN A 100 15.33 -38.05 -16.73
C ASN A 100 14.15 -38.15 -15.76
N GLU A 101 14.52 -38.71 -14.61
CA GLU A 101 14.07 -38.36 -13.26
C GLU A 101 12.57 -38.37 -13.00
N ALA A 102 12.17 -39.39 -12.25
CA ALA A 102 11.03 -39.35 -11.37
C ALA A 102 11.08 -38.07 -10.53
N ALA A 103 10.39 -37.04 -11.01
CA ALA A 103 9.94 -35.93 -10.19
C ALA A 103 8.91 -36.53 -9.24
N ASP A 104 9.35 -36.72 -8.01
CA ASP A 104 8.53 -36.79 -6.81
C ASP A 104 7.61 -35.56 -6.84
N ASP A 105 6.42 -35.78 -7.42
CA ASP A 105 5.31 -34.83 -7.44
C ASP A 105 4.81 -34.81 -6.01
N GLU A 106 5.51 -34.06 -5.14
CA GLU A 106 4.94 -33.55 -3.90
C GLU A 106 3.71 -32.74 -4.33
N GLN A 107 2.57 -33.43 -4.42
CA GLN A 107 1.25 -32.84 -4.22
C GLN A 107 1.35 -32.14 -2.87
N VAL A 108 1.76 -30.87 -2.92
CA VAL A 108 1.43 -29.93 -1.89
C VAL A 108 -0.08 -29.88 -2.01
N ASP A 109 -0.76 -30.65 -1.16
CA ASP A 109 -2.17 -30.48 -0.88
C ASP A 109 -2.31 -28.98 -0.62
N GLU A 110 -2.77 -28.27 -1.64
CA GLU A 110 -3.19 -26.88 -1.55
C GLU A 110 -4.45 -27.01 -0.70
N ASP A 111 -4.25 -27.14 0.61
CA ASP A 111 -5.30 -27.02 1.61
C ASP A 111 -5.96 -25.71 1.22
N ASP A 112 -7.14 -25.80 0.60
CA ASP A 112 -7.99 -24.67 0.29
C ASP A 112 -8.26 -24.00 1.64
N GLU A 113 -7.37 -23.06 2.03
CA GLU A 113 -7.39 -22.38 3.30
C GLU A 113 -8.66 -21.53 3.29
N LYS A 114 -9.74 -22.14 3.76
CA LYS A 114 -11.06 -21.54 3.83
C LYS A 114 -10.95 -20.24 4.59
N ILE A 115 -11.27 -19.15 3.91
CA ILE A 115 -11.09 -17.80 4.43
C ILE A 115 -12.06 -17.60 5.61
N ASP A 116 -11.51 -17.28 6.77
CA ASP A 116 -12.30 -16.97 7.96
C ASP A 116 -12.85 -15.53 7.87
N TYR A 117 -14.13 -15.42 7.50
CA TYR A 117 -14.84 -14.15 7.41
C TYR A 117 -15.22 -13.53 8.77
N THR A 118 -15.14 -14.30 9.87
CA THR A 118 -15.41 -13.80 11.23
C THR A 118 -14.23 -13.01 11.78
N ARG A 119 -13.02 -13.38 11.38
CA ARG A 119 -11.80 -12.65 11.69
C ARG A 119 -11.63 -11.45 10.77
N MET A 120 -11.26 -10.31 11.36
CA MET A 120 -10.96 -9.11 10.60
C MET A 120 -9.58 -9.22 9.92
N PRO A 121 -9.49 -8.95 8.60
CA PRO A 121 -8.27 -9.08 7.85
C PRO A 121 -7.26 -8.00 8.25
N THR A 122 -6.01 -8.40 8.40
CA THR A 122 -4.91 -7.49 8.75
C THR A 122 -4.06 -7.13 7.55
N GLU A 123 -3.91 -8.08 6.63
CA GLU A 123 -3.12 -7.95 5.42
C GLU A 123 -3.98 -8.28 4.18
N PRO A 124 -3.60 -7.79 2.98
CA PRO A 124 -4.34 -8.08 1.75
C PRO A 124 -4.42 -9.56 1.37
N GLU A 125 -3.52 -10.38 1.91
CA GLU A 125 -3.47 -11.83 1.74
C GLU A 125 -4.61 -12.54 2.50
N ASP A 126 -5.18 -11.89 3.53
CA ASP A 126 -6.34 -12.40 4.30
C ASP A 126 -7.68 -12.16 3.58
N LEU A 127 -7.66 -11.52 2.41
CA LEU A 127 -8.84 -11.22 1.58
C LEU A 127 -9.06 -12.30 0.53
N ASP A 128 -10.31 -12.57 0.20
CA ASP A 128 -10.63 -13.40 -0.98
C ASP A 128 -10.32 -12.67 -2.29
N ASP A 129 -10.37 -13.39 -3.41
CA ASP A 129 -9.98 -12.84 -4.71
C ASP A 129 -10.86 -11.65 -5.15
N ASP A 130 -12.15 -11.67 -4.83
CA ASP A 130 -13.09 -10.61 -5.18
C ASP A 130 -12.91 -9.40 -4.25
N GLU A 131 -12.75 -9.61 -2.93
CA GLU A 131 -12.38 -8.59 -1.94
C GLU A 131 -11.04 -7.93 -2.32
N PHE A 132 -10.09 -8.71 -2.84
CA PHE A 132 -8.80 -8.20 -3.28
C PHE A 132 -8.93 -7.27 -4.49
N GLN A 133 -9.87 -7.50 -5.41
CA GLN A 133 -10.14 -6.54 -6.51
C GLN A 133 -10.62 -5.18 -5.97
N VAL A 134 -11.50 -5.19 -4.97
CA VAL A 134 -11.95 -3.96 -4.29
C VAL A 134 -10.76 -3.27 -3.59
N TYR A 135 -9.88 -4.05 -2.97
CA TYR A 135 -8.65 -3.53 -2.38
C TYR A 135 -7.74 -2.85 -3.41
N VAL A 136 -7.63 -3.38 -4.63
CA VAL A 136 -6.86 -2.75 -5.72
C VAL A 136 -7.45 -1.39 -6.06
N SER A 137 -8.77 -1.27 -6.17
CA SER A 137 -9.47 0.00 -6.44
C SER A 137 -9.24 1.04 -5.34
N LEU A 138 -9.39 0.65 -4.06
CA LEU A 138 -9.11 1.52 -2.92
C LEU A 138 -7.63 1.92 -2.84
N ARG A 139 -6.72 1.00 -3.16
CA ARG A 139 -5.29 1.28 -3.21
C ARG A 139 -4.95 2.27 -4.32
N ALA A 140 -5.59 2.17 -5.48
CA ALA A 140 -5.44 3.11 -6.60
C ALA A 140 -5.94 4.51 -6.20
N TRP A 141 -7.13 4.60 -5.59
CA TRP A 141 -7.65 5.85 -5.03
C TRP A 141 -6.68 6.47 -4.03
N ARG A 142 -6.16 5.69 -3.07
CA ARG A 142 -5.19 6.20 -2.08
C ARG A 142 -3.91 6.68 -2.75
N LEU A 143 -3.46 6.00 -3.80
CA LEU A 143 -2.28 6.40 -4.59
C LEU A 143 -2.51 7.73 -5.31
N GLN A 144 -3.72 7.97 -5.81
CA GLN A 144 -4.09 9.25 -6.39
C GLN A 144 -4.07 10.34 -5.30
N ARG A 145 -4.78 10.12 -4.19
CA ARG A 145 -4.93 11.10 -3.11
C ARG A 145 -3.59 11.47 -2.45
N LYS A 146 -2.65 10.51 -2.34
CA LYS A 146 -1.30 10.78 -1.82
C LYS A 146 -0.53 11.76 -2.73
N ASN A 147 -0.71 11.66 -4.05
CA ASN A 147 0.00 12.49 -5.02
C ASN A 147 -0.57 13.91 -5.01
N GLU A 148 -1.89 14.04 -4.86
CA GLU A 148 -2.58 15.34 -4.75
C GLU A 148 -2.19 16.10 -3.47
N LEU A 149 -2.08 15.38 -2.35
CA LEU A 149 -1.76 15.97 -1.05
C LEU A 149 -0.26 16.03 -0.75
N GLU A 150 0.58 15.45 -1.60
CA GLU A 150 2.04 15.28 -1.41
C GLU A 150 2.40 14.62 -0.06
N VAL A 151 1.60 13.64 0.38
CA VAL A 151 1.82 12.89 1.62
C VAL A 151 2.11 11.41 1.34
N GLU A 152 2.70 10.72 2.31
CA GLU A 152 2.85 9.27 2.22
C GLU A 152 1.49 8.55 2.37
N PRO A 153 1.25 7.44 1.65
CA PRO A 153 -0.08 6.83 1.59
C PRO A 153 -0.56 6.33 2.95
N TYR A 154 0.35 5.86 3.83
CA TYR A 154 -0.01 5.39 5.17
C TYR A 154 -0.52 6.51 6.10
N LYS A 155 -0.23 7.79 5.79
CA LYS A 155 -0.77 8.94 6.54
C LYS A 155 -2.24 9.20 6.21
N ILE A 156 -2.69 8.80 5.01
CA ILE A 156 -4.11 8.82 4.63
C ILE A 156 -4.83 7.69 5.36
N CYS A 157 -4.42 6.45 5.12
CA CYS A 157 -4.89 5.27 5.84
C CYS A 157 -3.92 4.09 5.67
N GLN A 158 -3.89 3.18 6.64
CA GLN A 158 -3.04 2.00 6.60
C GLN A 158 -3.70 0.88 5.76
N ASN A 159 -2.95 -0.13 5.35
CA ASN A 159 -3.50 -1.25 4.57
C ASN A 159 -4.57 -2.01 5.35
N ARG A 160 -4.32 -2.25 6.64
CA ARG A 160 -5.30 -2.86 7.54
C ARG A 160 -6.64 -2.13 7.53
N THR A 161 -6.64 -0.80 7.55
CA THR A 161 -7.88 0.00 7.47
C THR A 161 -8.65 -0.29 6.19
N LEU A 162 -7.97 -0.42 5.04
CA LEU A 162 -8.63 -0.78 3.78
C LEU A 162 -9.22 -2.19 3.83
N CYS A 163 -8.47 -3.17 4.33
CA CYS A 163 -8.91 -4.55 4.41
C CYS A 163 -10.12 -4.70 5.34
N GLU A 164 -10.06 -4.12 6.54
CA GLU A 164 -11.18 -4.15 7.49
C GLU A 164 -12.43 -3.45 6.93
N LEU A 165 -12.27 -2.33 6.24
CA LEU A 165 -13.39 -1.60 5.63
C LEU A 165 -14.10 -2.46 4.57
N ILE A 166 -13.33 -3.13 3.71
CA ILE A 166 -13.86 -4.05 2.69
C ILE A 166 -14.62 -5.19 3.35
N ARG A 167 -14.02 -5.89 4.33
CA ARG A 167 -14.64 -7.02 5.02
C ARG A 167 -15.91 -6.62 5.75
N LYS A 168 -15.94 -5.45 6.40
CA LYS A 168 -17.15 -4.92 7.05
C LYS A 168 -18.28 -4.67 6.06
N ARG A 169 -17.99 -4.00 4.94
CA ARG A 169 -18.97 -3.78 3.85
C ARG A 169 -19.39 -5.07 3.16
N ARG A 170 -18.50 -6.06 3.08
CA ARG A 170 -18.82 -7.40 2.58
C ARG A 170 -19.77 -8.11 3.54
N ASN A 171 -19.49 -8.12 4.85
CA ASN A 171 -20.30 -8.80 5.85
C ASN A 171 -21.66 -8.14 6.07
N ASP A 172 -21.72 -6.81 5.96
CA ASP A 172 -22.96 -6.05 6.06
C ASP A 172 -23.13 -5.12 4.84
N SER A 173 -24.16 -5.39 4.05
CA SER A 173 -24.48 -4.61 2.85
C SER A 173 -24.92 -3.19 3.12
N GLN A 174 -25.44 -2.93 4.31
CA GLN A 174 -25.93 -1.62 4.71
C GLN A 174 -24.87 -0.82 5.47
N PHE A 175 -23.77 -1.45 5.88
CA PHE A 175 -22.68 -0.82 6.61
C PHE A 175 -22.19 0.45 5.92
N ALA A 176 -22.37 1.61 6.53
CA ALA A 176 -21.99 2.91 5.98
C ALA A 176 -22.59 3.21 4.58
N SER A 177 -23.82 2.76 4.31
CA SER A 177 -24.56 3.14 3.09
C SER A 177 -25.10 4.56 3.17
N SER A 178 -24.62 5.45 2.28
CA SER A 178 -25.12 6.82 2.16
C SER A 178 -26.29 6.98 1.18
N ASP A 179 -26.98 5.90 0.81
CA ASP A 179 -27.95 5.87 -0.31
C ASP A 179 -29.30 6.54 0.03
N SER A 180 -29.42 7.20 1.18
CA SER A 180 -30.57 8.04 1.48
C SER A 180 -30.48 9.34 0.68
N VAL A 181 -31.31 9.45 -0.36
CA VAL A 181 -31.47 10.64 -1.24
C VAL A 181 -31.95 11.90 -0.48
N HIS A 182 -32.24 11.79 0.82
CA HIS A 182 -32.58 12.92 1.68
C HIS A 182 -31.36 13.41 2.46
N ASP A 183 -31.17 14.73 2.49
CA ASP A 183 -30.24 15.47 3.36
C ASP A 183 -30.71 15.32 4.81
N ASP A 184 -30.56 14.11 5.34
CA ASP A 184 -30.92 13.74 6.69
C ASP A 184 -29.64 13.64 7.51
N SER A 185 -29.40 14.64 8.36
CA SER A 185 -28.24 14.65 9.26
C SER A 185 -28.18 13.42 10.15
N SER A 186 -29.31 12.73 10.38
CA SER A 186 -29.34 11.47 11.12
C SER A 186 -28.62 10.32 10.40
N ASN A 187 -28.61 10.29 9.07
CA ASN A 187 -27.91 9.23 8.34
C ASN A 187 -26.40 9.47 8.32
N ASP A 188 -25.98 10.74 8.22
CA ASP A 188 -24.56 11.10 8.28
C ASP A 188 -23.91 10.65 9.60
N GLU A 189 -24.64 10.81 10.72
CA GLU A 189 -24.19 10.35 12.05
C GLU A 189 -24.06 8.82 12.13
N ALA A 190 -24.98 8.08 11.50
CA ALA A 190 -24.93 6.61 11.44
C ALA A 190 -23.72 6.14 10.61
N VAL A 191 -23.50 6.75 9.44
CA VAL A 191 -22.33 6.46 8.59
C VAL A 191 -21.03 6.80 9.31
N GLU A 192 -20.97 7.93 10.01
CA GLU A 192 -19.81 8.31 10.81
C GLU A 192 -19.54 7.29 11.93
N SER A 193 -20.58 6.85 12.65
CA SER A 193 -20.47 5.81 13.68
C SER A 193 -19.95 4.49 13.11
N ASP A 194 -20.45 4.06 11.96
CA ASP A 194 -19.97 2.87 11.26
C ASP A 194 -18.50 2.99 10.87
N LEU A 195 -18.10 4.13 10.30
CA LEU A 195 -16.71 4.42 9.93
C LEU A 195 -15.78 4.45 11.16
N LEU A 196 -16.23 4.99 12.29
CA LEU A 196 -15.47 5.00 13.55
C LEU A 196 -15.23 3.59 14.10
N SER A 197 -16.06 2.61 13.74
CA SER A 197 -15.85 1.21 14.11
C SER A 197 -14.70 0.53 13.35
N VAL A 198 -14.17 1.17 12.30
CA VAL A 198 -13.09 0.64 11.45
C VAL A 198 -11.73 1.01 12.04
N TRP A 199 -10.81 0.05 12.09
CA TRP A 199 -9.50 0.30 12.65
C TRP A 199 -8.72 1.40 11.89
N GLY A 200 -8.21 2.38 12.64
CA GLY A 200 -7.39 3.47 12.11
C GLY A 200 -8.18 4.62 11.46
N ILE A 201 -9.52 4.55 11.46
CA ILE A 201 -10.38 5.70 11.15
C ILE A 201 -10.69 6.42 12.46
N GLY A 202 -10.35 7.70 12.52
CA GLY A 202 -10.70 8.58 13.65
C GLY A 202 -11.76 9.61 13.23
N PRO A 203 -12.27 10.42 14.18
CA PRO A 203 -13.34 11.38 13.93
C PRO A 203 -13.09 12.30 12.73
N SER A 204 -11.87 12.83 12.60
CA SER A 204 -11.52 13.70 11.47
C SER A 204 -11.61 13.04 10.09
N LYS A 205 -11.49 11.71 10.01
CA LYS A 205 -11.61 10.95 8.76
C LYS A 205 -13.03 10.42 8.54
N ALA A 206 -13.77 10.18 9.62
CA ALA A 206 -15.14 9.67 9.61
C ALA A 206 -16.18 10.78 9.38
N ALA A 207 -15.86 12.02 9.76
CA ALA A 207 -16.70 13.19 9.51
C ALA A 207 -17.03 13.35 8.01
N LYS A 208 -18.22 13.91 7.73
CA LYS A 208 -18.73 14.15 6.37
C LYS A 208 -17.69 14.85 5.48
N GLY A 209 -17.42 14.24 4.32
CA GLY A 209 -16.42 14.74 3.36
C GLY A 209 -14.96 14.42 3.72
N GLY A 210 -14.72 13.69 4.80
CA GLY A 210 -13.39 13.14 5.12
C GLY A 210 -13.03 11.93 4.24
N PHE A 211 -11.81 11.41 4.43
CA PHE A 211 -11.32 10.26 3.65
C PHE A 211 -12.18 9.00 3.81
N GLY A 212 -12.89 8.82 4.92
CA GLY A 212 -13.83 7.72 5.11
C GLY A 212 -14.93 7.74 4.04
N TRP A 213 -15.54 8.91 3.83
CA TRP A 213 -16.60 9.10 2.83
C TRP A 213 -16.12 8.91 1.39
N GLU A 214 -14.90 9.36 1.10
CA GLU A 214 -14.32 9.12 -0.22
C GLU A 214 -14.07 7.64 -0.49
N MET A 215 -13.60 6.89 0.51
CA MET A 215 -13.45 5.45 0.40
C MET A 215 -14.81 4.76 0.22
N LEU A 216 -15.87 5.25 0.87
CA LEU A 216 -17.24 4.77 0.63
C LEU A 216 -17.69 5.05 -0.82
N GLY A 217 -17.31 6.18 -1.39
CA GLY A 217 -17.56 6.47 -2.81
C GLY A 217 -16.90 5.46 -3.75
N VAL A 218 -15.67 5.00 -3.43
CA VAL A 218 -15.01 3.93 -4.18
C VAL A 218 -15.71 2.59 -3.96
N LEU A 219 -16.08 2.26 -2.73
CA LEU A 219 -16.79 1.02 -2.39
C LEU A 219 -18.19 0.94 -2.99
N GLY A 220 -18.86 2.08 -3.16
CA GLY A 220 -20.16 2.22 -3.82
C GLY A 220 -20.09 2.25 -5.34
N SER A 221 -18.90 2.17 -5.94
CA SER A 221 -18.77 2.02 -7.40
C SER A 221 -19.41 0.70 -7.87
N GLU A 222 -19.98 0.72 -9.07
CA GLU A 222 -20.65 -0.44 -9.67
C GLU A 222 -19.72 -1.66 -9.71
N GLU A 223 -18.46 -1.48 -10.10
CA GLU A 223 -17.45 -2.56 -10.13
C GLU A 223 -17.22 -3.16 -8.73
N SER A 224 -17.04 -2.32 -7.72
CA SER A 224 -16.80 -2.81 -6.35
C SER A 224 -18.02 -3.53 -5.79
N ALA A 225 -19.22 -3.05 -6.08
CA ALA A 225 -20.46 -3.70 -5.68
C ALA A 225 -20.60 -5.11 -6.29
N VAL A 226 -20.21 -5.29 -7.56
CA VAL A 226 -20.22 -6.60 -8.24
C VAL A 226 -19.26 -7.58 -7.56
N PHE A 227 -18.04 -7.16 -7.25
CA PHE A 227 -17.07 -8.02 -6.56
C PHE A 227 -17.54 -8.42 -5.16
N LEU A 228 -18.04 -7.46 -4.37
CA LEU A 228 -18.56 -7.74 -3.03
C LEU A 228 -19.77 -8.70 -3.06
N ALA A 229 -20.65 -8.58 -4.06
CA ALA A 229 -21.76 -9.50 -4.25
C ALA A 229 -21.29 -10.92 -4.60
N ARG A 230 -20.25 -11.05 -5.44
CA ARG A 230 -19.67 -12.34 -5.79
C ARG A 230 -18.97 -13.02 -4.61
N SER A 231 -18.19 -12.26 -3.83
CA SER A 231 -17.58 -12.74 -2.58
C SER A 231 -18.60 -13.30 -1.59
N ARG A 232 -19.79 -12.68 -1.50
CA ARG A 232 -20.89 -13.21 -0.66
C ARG A 232 -21.41 -14.54 -1.17
N LYS A 233 -21.66 -14.63 -2.47
CA LYS A 233 -22.23 -15.83 -3.09
C LYS A 233 -21.28 -17.03 -3.02
N ASN A 234 -19.98 -16.82 -3.29
CA ASN A 234 -19.00 -17.90 -3.26
C ASN A 234 -18.90 -18.56 -1.88
N ASN A 235 -19.13 -17.80 -0.81
CA ASN A 235 -19.18 -18.34 0.55
C ASN A 235 -20.45 -19.18 0.84
N ASP A 236 -21.59 -18.83 0.24
CA ASP A 236 -22.85 -19.55 0.46
C ASP A 236 -22.86 -20.90 -0.29
N ASP A 237 -22.32 -20.94 -1.52
CA ASP A 237 -22.24 -22.15 -2.33
C ASP A 237 -21.36 -23.24 -1.67
N ASP A 238 -20.34 -22.86 -0.88
CA ASP A 238 -19.45 -23.78 -0.15
C ASP A 238 -20.08 -24.34 1.15
N THR A 239 -21.17 -23.72 1.65
CA THR A 239 -21.88 -24.21 2.86
C THR A 239 -23.01 -25.20 2.56
N THR A 240 -23.33 -25.44 1.29
CA THR A 240 -24.49 -26.26 0.89
C THR A 240 -24.12 -27.70 0.50
N THR A 241 -22.83 -28.07 0.59
CA THR A 241 -22.30 -29.42 0.29
C THR A 241 -22.03 -30.24 1.56
N GLU A 242 -23.03 -30.39 2.43
CA GLU A 242 -23.06 -31.42 3.50
C GLU A 242 -24.37 -32.21 3.50
#